data_AF-L0JP44-F1
#
_entry.id   AF-L0JP44-F1
#
_cell.length_a   1.000
_cell.length_b   1.000
_cell.length_c   1.000
_cell.angle_alpha   90.00
_cell.angle_beta   90.00
_cell.angle_gamma   90.00
#
_symmetry.space_group_name_H-M   'P 1'
#
loop_
_entity.id
_entity.type
_entity.pdbx_description
1 polymer ?
#
loop_
_entity_poly.entity_id
_entity_poly.type
_entity_poly.pdbx_seq_one_letter_code
_entity_poly.pdbx_strand_id
1 'polypeptide(L)'
;MPDVKLSRIDSVLENLEYPITTDRAASELADVTLLLADGQRNLGDLVAKSDSDRFESTEDLQSELNNVLPREAVGEPYQSEGEG
;
A
#
# COMPACT_ATOMS: atom_id res chain seq x y z
N MET A 1 -7.04 -11.92 9.61
CA MET A 1 -6.59 -11.44 8.30
C MET A 1 -7.71 -10.67 7.60
N PRO A 2 -7.83 -9.36 7.82
CA PRO A 2 -8.67 -8.49 7.00
C PRO A 2 -8.05 -8.33 5.60
N ASP A 3 -8.88 -8.43 4.56
CA ASP A 3 -8.51 -8.11 3.18
C ASP A 3 -8.91 -6.69 2.80
N VAL A 4 -8.01 -5.98 2.11
CA VAL A 4 -8.22 -4.60 1.65
C VAL A 4 -7.78 -4.46 0.20
N LYS A 5 -8.55 -3.74 -0.60
CA LYS A 5 -8.18 -3.41 -1.98
C LYS A 5 -7.23 -2.22 -2.01
N LEU A 6 -6.33 -2.16 -2.99
CA LEU A 6 -5.43 -1.01 -3.16
C LEU A 6 -6.19 0.33 -3.21
N SER A 7 -7.33 0.40 -3.90
CA SER A 7 -8.18 1.61 -3.95
C SER A 7 -8.78 2.03 -2.61
N ARG A 8 -8.73 1.17 -1.58
CA ARG A 8 -9.26 1.44 -0.23
C ARG A 8 -8.19 1.34 0.85
N ILE A 9 -6.92 1.24 0.46
CA ILE A 9 -5.80 1.11 1.40
C ILE A 9 -5.64 2.37 2.26
N ASP A 10 -6.01 3.53 1.71
CA ASP A 10 -5.97 4.82 2.38
C ASP A 10 -6.65 4.76 3.76
N SER A 11 -7.81 4.11 3.83
CA SER A 11 -8.54 3.91 5.09
C SER A 11 -7.84 3.03 6.12
N VAL A 12 -6.95 2.14 5.69
CA VAL A 12 -6.14 1.35 6.62
C VAL A 12 -4.94 2.17 7.07
N LEU A 13 -4.32 2.91 6.16
CA LEU A 13 -3.15 3.73 6.44
C LEU A 13 -3.48 4.92 7.34
N GLU A 14 -4.66 5.56 7.19
CA GLU A 14 -5.11 6.68 8.02
C GLU A 14 -5.35 6.29 9.49
N ASN A 15 -5.53 5.00 9.77
CA ASN A 15 -5.70 4.48 11.13
C ASN A 15 -4.36 4.34 11.90
N LEU A 16 -3.22 4.52 11.24
CA LEU A 16 -1.91 4.47 11.88
C LEU A 16 -1.57 5.79 12.57
N GLU A 17 -0.82 5.70 13.68
CA GLU A 17 -0.33 6.89 14.39
C GLU A 17 0.97 7.40 13.77
N TYR A 18 0.85 8.47 12.98
CA TYR A 18 2.01 9.14 12.39
C TYR A 18 2.66 10.12 13.37
N PRO A 19 4.01 10.24 13.32
CA PRO A 19 4.88 9.58 12.35
C PRO A 19 5.30 8.17 12.82
N ILE A 20 5.25 7.17 11.93
CA ILE A 20 5.38 5.74 12.26
C ILE A 20 6.63 5.12 11.60
N THR A 21 7.38 4.28 12.31
CA THR A 21 8.55 3.59 11.75
C THR A 21 8.12 2.42 10.87
N THR A 22 8.96 2.07 9.89
CA THR A 22 8.69 0.97 8.95
C THR A 22 8.47 -0.36 9.65
N ASP A 23 9.29 -0.67 10.66
CA ASP A 23 9.12 -1.87 11.49
C ASP A 23 7.76 -1.91 12.21
N ARG A 24 7.33 -0.78 12.79
CA ARG A 24 6.03 -0.68 13.45
C ARG A 24 4.89 -0.82 12.45
N ALA A 25 4.93 -0.07 11.36
CA ALA A 25 3.90 -0.13 10.33
C ALA A 25 3.81 -1.54 9.73
N ALA A 26 4.94 -2.19 9.46
CA ALA A 26 4.98 -3.58 8.98
C ALA A 26 4.35 -4.54 9.97
N SER A 27 4.60 -4.39 11.28
CA SER A 27 4.02 -5.23 12.32
C SER A 27 2.51 -5.01 12.49
N GLU A 28 2.04 -3.75 12.47
CA GLU A 28 0.60 -3.43 12.57
C GLU A 28 -0.17 -3.95 11.33
N LEU A 29 0.47 -3.91 10.16
CA LEU A 29 -0.12 -4.31 8.88
C LEU A 29 0.18 -5.78 8.51
N ALA A 30 0.87 -6.53 9.36
CA ALA A 30 1.25 -7.92 9.09
C ALA A 30 0.05 -8.88 9.00
N ASP A 31 -1.10 -8.55 9.60
CA ASP A 31 -2.32 -9.35 9.46
C ASP A 31 -3.16 -8.93 8.23
N VAL A 32 -2.83 -7.79 7.59
CA VAL A 32 -3.62 -7.22 6.50
C VAL A 32 -3.17 -7.78 5.16
N THR A 33 -4.13 -8.25 4.37
CA THR A 33 -3.89 -8.73 3.01
C THR A 33 -4.32 -7.70 1.98
N LEU A 34 -3.38 -7.22 1.18
CA LEU A 34 -3.62 -6.32 0.06
C LEU A 34 -4.05 -7.10 -1.18
N LEU A 35 -5.25 -6.80 -1.67
CA LEU A 35 -5.80 -7.31 -2.92
C LEU A 35 -5.38 -6.40 -4.08
N LEU A 36 -4.70 -7.00 -5.05
CA LEU A 36 -4.13 -6.40 -6.25
C LEU A 36 -4.78 -7.00 -7.50
N ALA A 37 -4.54 -6.40 -8.67
CA ALA A 37 -5.07 -6.94 -9.93
C ALA A 37 -4.43 -8.28 -10.31
N ASP A 38 -3.14 -8.45 -10.00
CA ASP A 38 -2.34 -9.66 -10.27
C ASP A 38 -2.51 -10.75 -9.19
N GLY A 39 -3.13 -10.43 -8.06
CA GLY A 39 -3.30 -11.39 -6.96
C GLY A 39 -3.41 -10.72 -5.60
N GLN A 40 -2.85 -11.35 -4.58
CA GLN A 40 -2.89 -10.84 -3.20
C GLN A 40 -1.51 -10.89 -2.57
N ARG A 41 -1.18 -9.88 -1.74
CA ARG A 41 0.11 -9.76 -1.05
C ARG A 41 -0.10 -9.30 0.38
N ASN A 42 0.81 -9.66 1.27
CA ASN A 42 0.76 -9.18 2.64
C ASN A 42 1.18 -7.71 2.70
N LEU A 43 0.40 -6.86 3.37
CA LEU A 43 0.69 -5.44 3.40
C LEU A 43 1.91 -5.11 4.27
N GLY A 44 2.07 -5.78 5.41
CA GLY A 44 3.24 -5.65 6.27
C GLY A 44 4.55 -6.01 5.55
N ASP A 45 4.55 -7.07 4.73
CA ASP A 45 5.71 -7.47 3.92
C ASP A 45 6.08 -6.42 2.85
N LEU A 46 5.08 -5.73 2.27
CA LEU A 46 5.32 -4.66 1.31
C LEU A 46 5.92 -3.43 1.99
N VAL A 47 5.42 -3.06 3.17
CA VAL A 47 5.97 -1.96 3.96
C VAL A 47 7.40 -2.26 4.40
N ALA A 48 7.69 -3.49 4.84
CA ALA A 48 9.06 -3.90 5.20
C ALA A 48 10.06 -3.86 4.03
N LYS A 49 9.57 -3.79 2.79
CA LYS A 49 10.38 -3.66 1.56
C LYS A 49 10.57 -2.21 1.11
N SER A 50 9.92 -1.25 1.75
CA SER A 50 10.13 0.17 1.51
C SER A 50 11.57 0.58 1.86
N ASP A 51 12.10 1.58 1.16
CA ASP A 51 13.45 2.10 1.40
C ASP A 51 13.46 3.09 2.58
N SER A 52 12.31 3.68 2.89
CA SER A 52 12.12 4.57 4.04
C SER A 52 12.24 3.86 5.39
N ASP A 53 12.93 4.48 6.35
CA ASP A 53 12.98 4.06 7.77
C ASP A 53 11.70 4.43 8.56
N ARG A 54 11.01 5.50 8.14
CA ARG A 54 9.84 6.06 8.81
C ARG A 54 8.97 6.80 7.82
N PHE A 55 7.66 6.75 8.04
CA PHE A 55 6.68 7.50 7.29
C PHE A 55 6.16 8.68 8.09
N GLU A 56 6.17 9.86 7.47
CA GLU A 56 5.66 11.09 8.08
C GLU A 56 4.14 11.21 8.02
N SER A 57 3.55 10.64 6.96
CA SER A 57 2.12 10.73 6.65
C SER A 57 1.62 9.50 5.90
N THR A 58 0.30 9.38 5.80
CA THR A 58 -0.40 8.39 4.97
C THR A 58 0.07 8.41 3.53
N GLU A 59 0.23 9.60 2.95
CA GLU A 59 0.66 9.82 1.56
C GLU A 59 2.09 9.32 1.33
N ASP A 60 2.97 9.51 2.31
CA ASP A 60 4.38 9.08 2.25
C ASP A 60 4.48 7.55 2.20
N LEU A 61 3.74 6.88 3.10
CA LEU A 61 3.65 5.41 3.12
C LEU A 61 3.02 4.87 1.84
N GLN A 62 1.95 5.50 1.35
CA GLN A 62 1.30 5.10 0.10
C GLN A 62 2.24 5.26 -1.11
N SER A 63 3.01 6.36 -1.17
CA SER A 63 4.00 6.58 -2.23
C SER A 63 5.04 5.47 -2.25
N GLU A 64 5.59 5.12 -1.08
CA GLU A 64 6.57 4.04 -0.94
C GLU A 64 6.01 2.68 -1.33
N LEU A 65 4.76 2.38 -0.97
CA LEU A 65 4.07 1.17 -1.43
C LEU A 65 3.93 1.12 -2.95
N ASN A 66 3.58 2.25 -3.59
CA ASN A 66 3.51 2.31 -5.06
C ASN A 66 4.88 2.12 -5.72
N ASN A 67 5.98 2.47 -5.05
CA ASN A 67 7.35 2.22 -5.51
C ASN A 67 7.69 0.72 -5.45
N VAL A 68 7.31 0.04 -4.36
CA VAL A 68 7.53 -1.39 -4.15
C VAL A 68 6.63 -2.25 -5.06
N LEU A 69 5.42 -1.79 -5.36
CA LEU A 69 4.46 -2.54 -6.16
C LEU A 69 4.83 -2.52 -7.65
N PRO A 70 4.83 -3.68 -8.34
CA PRO A 70 5.01 -3.70 -9.79
C PRO A 70 3.82 -3.03 -10.47
N ARG A 71 4.08 -2.29 -11.56
CA ARG A 71 3.06 -1.55 -12.33
C ARG A 71 1.84 -2.42 -12.71
N GLU A 72 2.05 -3.70 -12.95
CA GLU A 72 1.01 -4.67 -13.35
C GLU A 72 0.05 -4.99 -12.18
N ALA A 73 0.52 -4.88 -10.94
CA ALA A 73 -0.28 -5.17 -9.75
C ALA A 73 -1.23 -4.04 -9.34
N VAL A 74 -0.90 -2.80 -9.73
CA VAL A 74 -1.70 -1.59 -9.46
C VAL A 74 -2.99 -1.57 -10.30
N GLY A 75 -3.09 -2.46 -11.30
CA GLY A 75 -4.12 -2.43 -12.33
C GLY A 75 -3.77 -1.38 -13.39
N GLU A 76 -4.20 -1.61 -14.63
CA GLU A 76 -4.00 -0.63 -15.68
C GLU A 76 -4.61 0.70 -15.21
N PRO A 77 -3.85 1.83 -15.19
CA PRO A 77 -4.48 3.13 -15.09
C PRO A 77 -5.44 3.16 -16.27
N TYR A 78 -6.74 3.23 -16.02
CA TYR A 78 -7.73 3.35 -17.09
C TYR A 78 -7.25 4.45 -18.05
N GLN A 79 -6.71 4.04 -19.20
CA GLN A 79 -6.68 4.83 -20.41
C GLN A 79 -8.13 4.90 -20.87
N SER A 80 -8.95 5.61 -20.11
CA SER A 80 -10.27 6.05 -20.54
C SER A 80 -10.20 7.54 -20.78
N GLU A 81 -9.39 7.89 -21.77
CA GLU A 81 -9.81 8.90 -22.73
C GLU A 81 -9.93 8.17 -24.06
N GLY A 82 -11.01 7.39 -24.17
CA GLY A 82 -11.53 6.98 -25.46
C GLY A 82 -11.91 8.23 -26.25
N GLU A 83 -11.37 8.28 -27.45
CA GLU A 83 -11.66 9.18 -28.55
C GLU A 83 -13.16 9.55 -28.67
N GLY A 84 -13.44 10.84 -28.91
CA GLY A 84 -14.76 11.38 -29.24
C GLY A 84 -14.82 12.89 -29.32
#